data_AF-A0A1H8Y689-F1
#
_entry.id   AF-A0A1H8Y689-F1
#
_cell.length_a   1.000
_cell.length_b   1.000
_cell.length_c   1.000
_cell.angle_alpha   90.00
_cell.angle_beta   90.00
_cell.angle_gamma   90.00
#
_symmetry.space_group_name_H-M   'P 1'
#
loop_
_entity.id
_entity.type
_entity.pdbx_description
1 polymer ?
#
loop_
_entity_poly.entity_id
_entity_poly.type
_entity_poly.pdbx_seq_one_letter_code
_entity_poly.pdbx_strand_id
1 'polypeptide(L)'
;MSNNKSVLARRALLLAALTLPAGACTTSSLFGQNQSLPRNTLSWRGDRLVAWIQKSGKDNMMAPEALALMDITNQGRDIPVRQIAQEEGESRFVVSLTNIRQIHDLIFMRRQGDVLLLHLSDTKFTRLASVRYPRNGKPSVITDTTFAENDFQQQIGFWFKAMPGR
;
A
#
# COMPACT_ATOMS: atom_id res chain seq x y z
N MET A 1 0.58 45.76 70.67
CA MET A 1 1.49 44.69 70.19
C MET A 1 1.55 44.83 68.67
N SER A 2 2.58 45.49 68.16
CA SER A 2 3.75 44.88 67.46
C SER A 2 3.50 44.89 65.94
N ASN A 3 4.36 45.35 65.05
CA ASN A 3 5.62 46.09 65.09
C ASN A 3 5.87 46.57 63.64
N ASN A 4 6.45 47.75 63.46
CA ASN A 4 7.04 48.19 62.20
C ASN A 4 8.08 47.18 61.70
N LYS A 5 8.25 47.07 60.37
CA LYS A 5 9.56 47.26 59.70
C LYS A 5 9.48 47.14 58.18
N SER A 6 10.30 47.98 57.59
CA SER A 6 10.46 48.36 56.20
C SER A 6 11.59 47.59 55.51
N VAL A 7 11.66 47.79 54.19
CA VAL A 7 12.83 47.65 53.29
C VAL A 7 13.34 46.23 53.02
N LEU A 8 13.33 45.83 51.74
CA LEU A 8 14.56 45.50 50.98
C LEU A 8 14.19 44.93 49.60
N ALA A 9 14.03 45.85 48.64
CA ALA A 9 14.24 45.55 47.23
C ALA A 9 15.71 45.15 47.04
N ARG A 10 15.96 43.86 46.81
CA ARG A 10 17.31 43.36 46.50
C ARG A 10 17.52 43.40 44.99
N ARG A 11 18.26 44.41 44.54
CA ARG A 11 19.09 44.34 43.33
C ARG A 11 20.19 43.31 43.58
N ALA A 12 20.38 42.38 42.66
CA ALA A 12 21.66 41.72 42.45
C ALA A 12 21.94 41.71 40.94
N LEU A 13 22.97 42.46 40.57
CA LEU A 13 23.68 42.35 39.31
C LEU A 13 24.27 40.93 39.17
N LEU A 14 24.45 40.46 37.94
CA LEU A 14 25.80 40.23 37.38
C LEU A 14 25.71 39.73 35.93
N LEU A 15 26.38 40.48 35.07
CA LEU A 15 26.80 40.07 33.74
C LEU A 15 27.66 38.82 33.82
N ALA A 16 27.38 37.85 32.96
CA ALA A 16 28.38 36.91 32.45
C ALA A 16 27.97 36.50 31.03
N ALA A 17 28.29 37.35 30.06
CA ALA A 17 28.42 36.93 28.67
C ALA A 17 29.81 36.30 28.53
N LEU A 18 29.86 34.98 28.40
CA LEU A 18 31.04 34.23 28.00
C LEU A 18 30.62 33.18 26.98
N THR A 19 31.09 33.44 25.78
CA THR A 19 31.05 32.63 24.58
C THR A 19 31.58 31.21 24.81
N LEU A 20 30.85 30.20 24.32
CA LEU A 20 31.43 28.90 23.96
C LEU A 20 30.83 28.40 22.63
N PRO A 21 31.64 27.71 21.79
CA PRO A 21 31.41 27.56 20.37
C PRO A 21 30.68 26.26 20.00
N ALA A 22 29.92 26.33 18.91
CA ALA A 22 29.59 25.24 17.97
C ALA A 22 29.29 23.86 18.59
N GLY A 23 28.21 23.77 19.37
CA GLY A 23 27.47 22.51 19.51
C GLY A 23 26.50 22.39 18.34
N ALA A 24 26.76 21.47 17.41
CA ALA A 24 25.82 21.11 16.34
C ALA A 24 24.57 20.49 16.97
N CYS A 25 23.62 21.34 17.37
CA CYS A 25 22.25 20.93 17.64
C CYS A 25 21.65 20.51 16.31
N THR A 26 21.64 19.21 16.06
CA THR A 26 20.68 18.56 15.16
C THR A 26 19.32 19.19 15.44
N THR A 27 18.85 19.96 14.48
CA THR A 27 17.54 20.58 14.51
C THR A 27 16.50 19.47 14.60
N SER A 28 15.96 19.32 15.81
CA SER A 28 14.72 18.60 16.05
C SER A 28 13.69 19.15 15.06
N SER A 29 13.23 18.26 14.20
CA SER A 29 12.27 18.45 13.13
C SER A 29 11.05 19.28 13.56
N LEU A 30 11.05 20.57 13.19
CA LEU A 30 9.92 21.49 13.36
C LEU A 30 9.02 21.61 12.12
N PHE A 31 9.29 20.83 11.09
CA PHE A 31 8.34 20.51 10.04
C PHE A 31 8.37 19.01 9.88
N GLY A 32 7.20 18.38 9.93
CA GLY A 32 7.03 16.97 9.62
C GLY A 32 7.65 16.70 8.26
N GLN A 33 8.91 16.28 8.25
CA GLN A 33 9.52 15.67 7.10
C GLN A 33 8.77 14.37 6.92
N ASN A 34 7.80 14.46 6.02
CA ASN A 34 7.20 13.38 5.27
C ASN A 34 7.97 12.11 5.51
N GLN A 35 7.38 11.23 6.32
CA GLN A 35 7.69 9.81 6.29
C GLN A 35 7.93 9.50 4.83
N SER A 36 9.13 9.04 4.51
CA SER A 36 9.44 8.51 3.21
C SER A 36 8.47 7.37 2.97
N LEU A 37 7.32 7.70 2.39
CA LEU A 37 6.41 6.77 1.77
C LEU A 37 7.30 5.88 0.92
N PRO A 38 7.19 4.54 1.05
CA PRO A 38 8.07 3.63 0.34
C PRO A 38 8.12 4.07 -1.11
N ARG A 39 9.33 4.44 -1.57
CA ARG A 39 9.59 5.06 -2.88
C ARG A 39 9.48 3.98 -3.96
N ASN A 40 8.33 3.32 -4.02
CA ASN A 40 7.88 2.60 -5.19
C ASN A 40 7.58 3.67 -6.23
N THR A 41 8.22 3.57 -7.38
CA THR A 41 7.95 4.45 -8.52
C THR A 41 6.60 4.04 -9.11
N LEU A 42 5.54 4.37 -8.40
CA LEU A 42 4.17 4.11 -8.79
C LEU A 42 3.90 4.88 -10.09
N SER A 43 3.33 4.22 -11.10
CA SER A 43 2.83 4.94 -12.26
C SER A 43 1.63 5.79 -11.81
N TRP A 44 1.36 6.96 -12.43
CA TRP A 44 0.16 7.77 -12.10
C TRP A 44 -1.11 6.90 -12.04
N ARG A 45 -1.25 5.98 -13.01
CA ARG A 45 -2.41 5.08 -13.07
C ARG A 45 -2.41 4.09 -11.91
N GLY A 46 -1.24 3.57 -11.54
CA GLY A 46 -1.05 2.71 -10.37
C GLY A 46 -1.42 3.43 -9.08
N ASP A 47 -0.93 4.66 -8.88
CA ASP A 47 -1.28 5.52 -7.75
C ASP A 47 -2.79 5.69 -7.61
N ARG A 48 -3.46 6.00 -8.71
CA ARG A 48 -4.91 6.19 -8.73
C ARG A 48 -5.66 4.91 -8.39
N LEU A 49 -5.23 3.78 -8.94
CA LEU A 49 -5.87 2.50 -8.63
C LEU A 49 -5.68 2.14 -7.16
N VAL A 50 -4.46 2.29 -6.63
CA VAL A 50 -4.15 2.07 -5.21
C VAL A 50 -5.01 2.98 -4.32
N ALA A 51 -5.05 4.28 -4.60
CA ALA A 51 -5.85 5.23 -3.83
C ALA A 51 -7.35 4.90 -3.88
N TRP A 52 -7.85 4.49 -5.05
CA TRP A 52 -9.24 4.11 -5.21
C TRP A 52 -9.59 2.85 -4.43
N ILE A 53 -8.74 1.81 -4.49
CA ILE A 53 -8.91 0.59 -3.69
C ILE A 53 -8.85 0.92 -2.20
N GLN A 54 -7.91 1.76 -1.77
CA GLN A 54 -7.79 2.18 -0.37
C GLN A 54 -9.03 2.90 0.14
N LYS A 55 -9.63 3.77 -0.68
CA LYS A 55 -10.79 4.59 -0.33
C LYS A 55 -12.12 3.82 -0.36
N SER A 56 -12.29 2.92 -1.33
CA SER A 56 -13.59 2.30 -1.63
C SER A 56 -13.62 0.78 -1.51
N GLY A 57 -12.46 0.15 -1.40
CA GLY A 57 -12.35 -1.29 -1.29
C GLY A 57 -12.78 -1.82 0.06
N LYS A 58 -13.20 -3.08 0.06
CA LYS A 58 -13.60 -3.83 1.26
C LYS A 58 -12.44 -4.71 1.70
N ASP A 59 -12.23 -4.79 3.00
CA ASP A 59 -11.24 -5.72 3.56
C ASP A 59 -11.72 -7.16 3.33
N ASN A 60 -10.79 -8.04 2.96
CA ASN A 60 -11.02 -9.45 2.72
C ASN A 60 -9.77 -10.28 3.06
N MET A 61 -9.96 -11.59 3.15
CA MET A 61 -8.89 -12.56 3.33
C MET A 61 -8.79 -13.43 2.08
N MET A 62 -7.59 -13.53 1.52
CA MET A 62 -7.33 -14.41 0.38
C MET A 62 -6.62 -15.68 0.82
N ALA A 63 -7.04 -16.79 0.25
CA ALA A 63 -6.43 -18.09 0.48
C ALA A 63 -4.94 -18.08 0.10
N PRO A 64 -4.06 -18.62 0.96
CA PRO A 64 -2.61 -18.52 0.78
C PRO A 64 -2.10 -19.35 -0.39
N GLU A 65 -2.81 -20.42 -0.77
CA GLU A 65 -2.31 -21.39 -1.75
C GLU A 65 -2.04 -20.77 -3.12
N ALA A 66 -2.96 -19.94 -3.63
CA ALA A 66 -2.79 -19.30 -4.93
C ALA A 66 -1.75 -18.17 -4.89
N LEU A 67 -1.68 -17.46 -3.76
CA LEU A 67 -0.75 -16.36 -3.56
C LEU A 67 0.68 -16.85 -3.36
N ALA A 68 0.86 -17.99 -2.70
CA ALA A 68 2.16 -18.64 -2.52
C ALA A 68 2.78 -19.03 -3.88
N LEU A 69 1.97 -19.45 -4.85
CA LEU A 69 2.44 -19.69 -6.24
C LEU A 69 2.82 -18.42 -7.00
N MET A 70 2.49 -17.25 -6.46
CA MET A 70 2.89 -15.94 -6.99
C MET A 70 3.94 -15.26 -6.10
N ASP A 71 4.64 -16.02 -5.26
CA ASP A 71 5.66 -15.55 -4.31
C ASP A 71 5.16 -14.57 -3.23
N ILE A 72 3.85 -14.46 -3.07
CA ILE A 72 3.21 -13.71 -1.97
C ILE A 72 2.91 -14.71 -0.85
N THR A 73 3.72 -14.69 0.20
CA THR A 73 3.55 -15.60 1.34
C THR A 73 3.42 -14.85 2.67
N ASN A 74 2.52 -15.35 3.51
CA ASN A 74 2.34 -14.95 4.90
C ASN A 74 2.44 -16.17 5.83
N GLN A 75 3.50 -16.96 5.68
CA GLN A 75 3.75 -18.16 6.49
C GLN A 75 2.59 -19.18 6.44
N GLY A 76 1.96 -19.33 5.27
CA GLY A 76 0.81 -20.23 5.09
C GLY A 76 -0.50 -19.73 5.71
N ARG A 77 -0.55 -18.50 6.23
CA ARG A 77 -1.79 -17.86 6.69
C ARG A 77 -2.46 -17.10 5.56
N ASP A 78 -3.78 -16.94 5.69
CA ASP A 78 -4.55 -16.06 4.82
C ASP A 78 -3.92 -14.67 4.74
N ILE A 79 -3.99 -14.09 3.54
CA ILE A 79 -3.36 -12.82 3.23
C ILE A 79 -4.43 -11.73 3.26
N PRO A 80 -4.28 -10.71 4.12
CA PRO A 80 -5.22 -9.60 4.14
C PRO A 80 -5.07 -8.80 2.85
N VAL A 81 -6.22 -8.52 2.24
CA VAL A 81 -6.31 -7.70 1.04
C VAL A 81 -7.43 -6.69 1.18
N ARG A 82 -7.32 -5.58 0.46
CA ARG A 82 -8.45 -4.69 0.20
C ARG A 82 -8.84 -4.83 -1.26
N GLN A 83 -10.11 -5.11 -1.52
CA GLN A 83 -10.57 -5.43 -2.86
C GLN A 83 -11.73 -4.55 -3.31
N ILE A 84 -11.75 -4.24 -4.60
CA ILE A 84 -12.94 -3.73 -5.29
C ILE A 84 -13.33 -4.74 -6.36
N ALA A 85 -14.63 -4.84 -6.63
CA ALA A 85 -15.18 -5.71 -7.64
C ALA A 85 -16.12 -4.91 -8.54
N GLN A 86 -16.10 -5.21 -9.83
CA GLN A 86 -17.04 -4.69 -10.80
C GLN A 86 -17.48 -5.80 -11.75
N GLU A 87 -18.63 -5.59 -12.37
CA GLU A 87 -19.24 -6.52 -13.32
C GLU A 87 -19.29 -5.85 -14.69
N GLU A 88 -18.93 -6.59 -15.74
CA GLU A 88 -19.07 -6.18 -17.14
C GLU A 88 -19.61 -7.37 -17.94
N GLY A 89 -20.85 -7.23 -18.43
CA GLY A 89 -21.57 -8.35 -19.05
C GLY A 89 -21.71 -9.51 -18.06
N GLU A 90 -21.28 -10.70 -18.48
CA GLU A 90 -21.30 -11.91 -17.65
C GLU A 90 -20.02 -12.10 -16.79
N SER A 91 -19.03 -11.21 -16.96
CA SER A 91 -17.75 -11.32 -16.27
C SER A 91 -17.72 -10.47 -15.01
N ARG A 92 -17.17 -11.05 -13.92
CA ARG A 92 -16.84 -10.32 -12.69
C ARG A 92 -15.34 -10.12 -12.59
N PHE A 93 -14.93 -8.87 -12.55
CA PHE A 93 -13.55 -8.44 -12.36
C PHE A 93 -13.35 -8.02 -10.91
N VAL A 94 -12.29 -8.50 -10.29
CA VAL A 94 -11.89 -8.12 -8.94
C VAL A 94 -10.43 -7.70 -8.98
N VAL A 95 -10.09 -6.61 -8.30
CA VAL A 95 -8.69 -6.25 -8.06
C VAL A 95 -8.48 -6.15 -6.56
N SER A 96 -7.48 -6.87 -6.07
CA SER A 96 -7.03 -6.86 -4.69
C SER A 96 -5.73 -6.10 -4.57
N LEU A 97 -5.66 -5.23 -3.58
CA LEU A 97 -4.43 -4.62 -3.09
C LEU A 97 -3.99 -5.36 -1.84
N THR A 98 -2.77 -5.89 -1.86
CA THR A 98 -2.09 -6.32 -0.63
C THR A 98 -0.86 -5.45 -0.38
N ASN A 99 -0.43 -5.42 0.88
CA ASN A 99 0.77 -4.72 1.29
C ASN A 99 1.62 -5.66 2.13
N ILE A 100 2.42 -6.48 1.46
CA ILE A 100 3.37 -7.37 2.11
C ILE A 100 4.75 -6.72 2.01
N ARG A 101 5.48 -6.67 3.14
CA ARG A 101 6.84 -6.11 3.20
C ARG A 101 6.94 -4.66 2.68
N GLN A 102 5.92 -3.83 2.92
CA GLN A 102 5.86 -2.43 2.48
C GLN A 102 5.81 -2.23 0.96
N ILE A 103 5.46 -3.29 0.21
CA ILE A 103 5.31 -3.27 -1.25
C ILE A 103 3.82 -3.36 -1.58
N HIS A 104 3.35 -2.49 -2.47
CA HIS A 104 2.00 -2.57 -3.00
C HIS A 104 1.95 -3.55 -4.15
N ASP A 105 1.28 -4.66 -3.91
CA ASP A 105 1.03 -5.69 -4.90
C ASP A 105 -0.45 -5.66 -5.33
N LEU A 106 -0.67 -5.67 -6.64
CA LEU A 106 -1.99 -5.73 -7.24
C LEU A 106 -2.24 -7.14 -7.76
N ILE A 107 -3.36 -7.73 -7.34
CA ILE A 107 -3.80 -9.04 -7.81
C ILE A 107 -5.09 -8.83 -8.60
N PHE A 108 -4.99 -8.96 -9.91
CA PHE A 108 -6.12 -8.91 -10.82
C PHE A 108 -6.76 -10.28 -10.91
N MET A 109 -8.08 -10.33 -10.77
CA MET A 109 -8.84 -11.56 -10.77
C MET A 109 -10.03 -11.47 -11.72
N ARG A 110 -10.20 -12.51 -12.53
CA ARG A 110 -11.36 -12.66 -13.40
C ARG A 110 -11.87 -14.09 -13.31
N ARG A 111 -13.18 -14.23 -13.11
CA ARG A 111 -13.83 -15.54 -13.17
C ARG A 111 -14.14 -15.90 -14.62
N GLN A 112 -13.75 -17.12 -15.02
CA GLN A 112 -14.09 -17.72 -16.31
C GLN A 112 -14.66 -19.11 -16.06
N GLY A 113 -15.98 -19.24 -16.07
CA GLY A 113 -16.68 -20.46 -15.69
C GLY A 113 -16.35 -20.89 -14.26
N ASP A 114 -15.76 -22.08 -14.10
CA ASP A 114 -15.35 -22.66 -12.82
C ASP A 114 -13.88 -22.40 -12.47
N VAL A 115 -13.21 -21.50 -13.18
CA VAL A 115 -11.82 -21.13 -12.92
C VAL A 115 -11.73 -19.65 -12.58
N LEU A 116 -10.99 -19.32 -11.52
CA LEU A 116 -10.55 -17.97 -11.24
C LEU A 116 -9.13 -17.79 -11.81
N LEU A 117 -8.95 -16.83 -12.69
CA LEU A 117 -7.64 -16.44 -13.20
C LEU A 117 -7.12 -15.29 -12.35
N LEU A 118 -5.89 -15.43 -11.85
CA LEU A 118 -5.22 -14.44 -11.01
C LEU A 118 -3.93 -13.99 -11.69
N HIS A 119 -3.69 -12.69 -11.73
CA HIS A 119 -2.42 -12.11 -12.17
C HIS A 119 -1.87 -11.18 -11.09
N LEU A 120 -0.65 -11.49 -10.66
CA LEU A 120 0.12 -10.59 -9.81
C LEU A 120 0.81 -9.54 -10.68
N SER A 121 0.73 -8.30 -10.23
CA SER A 121 1.38 -7.16 -10.85
C SER A 121 1.91 -6.18 -9.81
N ASP A 122 3.00 -5.52 -10.17
CA ASP A 122 3.39 -4.27 -9.51
C ASP A 122 2.44 -3.12 -9.90
N THR A 123 2.68 -1.94 -9.35
CA THR A 123 1.92 -0.71 -9.63
C THR A 123 2.35 0.02 -10.92
N LYS A 124 3.34 -0.52 -11.63
CA LYS A 124 3.67 -0.14 -13.02
C LYS A 124 2.93 -1.00 -14.03
N PHE A 125 2.10 -1.94 -13.56
CA PHE A 125 1.36 -2.89 -14.38
C PHE A 125 2.27 -3.92 -15.08
N THR A 126 3.40 -4.25 -14.48
CA THR A 126 4.26 -5.36 -14.91
C THR A 126 3.71 -6.68 -14.39
N ARG A 127 3.36 -7.61 -15.27
CA ARG A 127 2.94 -8.96 -14.87
C ARG A 127 4.11 -9.72 -14.25
N LEU A 128 3.96 -10.15 -13.00
CA LEU A 128 4.99 -10.89 -12.26
C LEU A 128 4.70 -12.39 -12.26
N ALA A 129 3.46 -12.78 -12.01
CA ALA A 129 3.04 -14.18 -11.96
C ALA A 129 1.58 -14.32 -12.36
N SER A 130 1.17 -15.54 -12.73
CA SER A 130 -0.20 -15.82 -13.15
C SER A 130 -0.60 -17.22 -12.74
N VAL A 131 -1.77 -17.34 -12.12
CA VAL A 131 -2.26 -18.57 -11.52
C VAL A 131 -3.71 -18.80 -11.95
N ARG A 132 -4.04 -20.05 -12.23
CA ARG A 132 -5.43 -20.50 -12.35
C ARG A 132 -5.83 -21.19 -11.07
N TYR A 133 -7.01 -20.87 -10.57
CA TYR A 133 -7.58 -21.48 -9.38
C TYR A 133 -8.95 -22.08 -9.72
N PRO A 134 -9.01 -23.40 -9.99
CA PRO A 134 -10.28 -24.08 -10.23
C PRO A 134 -11.12 -24.12 -8.95
N ARG A 135 -12.45 -24.03 -9.09
CA ARG A 135 -13.40 -24.06 -7.98
C ARG A 135 -13.25 -25.30 -7.08
N ASN A 136 -12.98 -26.46 -7.68
CA ASN A 136 -12.82 -27.74 -7.00
C ASN A 136 -11.44 -28.34 -7.27
N GLY A 137 -10.37 -27.62 -6.93
CA GLY A 137 -9.02 -28.13 -7.11
C GLY A 137 -7.96 -27.24 -6.52
N LYS A 138 -6.69 -27.58 -6.75
CA LYS A 138 -5.54 -26.78 -6.31
C LYS A 138 -5.20 -25.71 -7.33
N PRO A 139 -4.74 -24.53 -6.90
CA PRO A 139 -4.23 -23.54 -7.82
C PRO A 139 -2.97 -24.06 -8.52
N SER A 140 -2.73 -23.58 -9.75
CA SER A 140 -1.54 -23.92 -10.52
C SER A 140 -1.05 -22.72 -11.32
N VAL A 141 0.26 -22.60 -11.50
CA VAL A 141 0.86 -21.56 -12.35
C VAL A 141 0.39 -21.73 -13.80
N ILE A 142 0.08 -20.62 -14.45
CA ILE A 142 -0.21 -20.57 -15.89
C ILE A 142 1.12 -20.48 -16.62
N THR A 143 1.54 -21.59 -17.24
CA THR A 143 2.81 -21.68 -17.97
C THR A 143 2.72 -21.14 -19.40
N ASP A 144 1.52 -21.07 -19.97
CA ASP A 144 1.26 -20.41 -21.26
C ASP A 144 1.34 -18.90 -21.07
N THR A 145 2.49 -18.33 -21.42
CA THR A 145 2.79 -16.91 -21.23
C THR A 145 1.97 -16.01 -22.15
N THR A 146 1.63 -16.48 -23.36
CA THR A 146 0.82 -15.72 -24.32
C THR A 146 -0.62 -15.62 -23.82
N PHE A 147 -1.20 -16.74 -23.37
CA PHE A 147 -2.52 -16.72 -22.75
C PHE A 147 -2.55 -15.82 -21.51
N ALA A 148 -1.56 -15.97 -20.61
CA ALA A 148 -1.49 -15.19 -19.38
C ALA A 148 -1.36 -13.69 -19.64
N GLU A 149 -0.55 -13.29 -20.63
CA GLU A 149 -0.38 -11.88 -21.00
C GLU A 149 -1.67 -11.32 -21.60
N ASN A 150 -2.30 -12.03 -22.54
CA ASN A 150 -3.53 -11.58 -23.17
C ASN A 150 -4.66 -11.38 -22.15
N ASP A 151 -4.83 -12.30 -21.20
CA ASP A 151 -5.82 -12.15 -20.14
C ASP A 151 -5.49 -10.98 -19.20
N PHE A 152 -4.23 -10.86 -18.79
CA PHE A 152 -3.77 -9.77 -17.95
C PHE A 152 -4.04 -8.39 -18.57
N GLN A 153 -3.76 -8.23 -19.86
CA GLN A 153 -4.03 -6.98 -20.59
C GLN A 153 -5.53 -6.68 -20.67
N GLN A 154 -6.39 -7.69 -20.82
CA GLN A 154 -7.84 -7.51 -20.76
C GLN A 154 -8.29 -7.02 -19.39
N GLN A 155 -7.79 -7.65 -18.31
CA GLN A 155 -8.15 -7.27 -16.94
C GLN A 155 -7.67 -5.84 -16.60
N ILE A 156 -6.44 -5.47 -16.97
CA ILE A 156 -5.95 -4.09 -16.79
C ILE A 156 -6.77 -3.11 -17.62
N GLY A 157 -7.02 -3.45 -18.89
CA GLY A 157 -7.80 -2.62 -19.80
C GLY A 157 -9.19 -2.32 -19.25
N PHE A 158 -9.84 -3.30 -18.62
CA PHE A 158 -11.08 -3.11 -17.88
C PHE A 158 -10.93 -2.08 -16.76
N TRP A 159 -9.98 -2.28 -15.84
CA TRP A 159 -9.79 -1.39 -14.69
C TRP A 159 -9.38 0.03 -15.09
N PHE A 160 -8.67 0.19 -16.20
CA PHE A 160 -8.32 1.50 -16.74
C PHE A 160 -9.53 2.30 -17.21
N LYS A 161 -10.53 1.62 -17.77
CA LYS A 161 -11.81 2.24 -18.16
C LYS A 161 -12.70 2.50 -16.95
N ALA A 162 -12.72 1.55 -16.01
CA ALA A 162 -13.56 1.60 -14.82
C ALA A 162 -13.10 2.63 -13.77
N MET A 163 -11.83 3.00 -13.77
CA MET A 163 -11.27 3.99 -12.84
C MET A 163 -12.01 5.33 -12.95
N PRO A 164 -12.60 5.85 -11.84
CA PRO A 164 -13.31 7.12 -11.86
C PRO A 164 -12.44 8.25 -12.42
N GLY A 165 -13.03 9.12 -13.23
CA GLY A 165 -12.39 10.34 -13.73
C GLY A 165 -11.87 11.25 -12.62
N ARG A 166 -11.05 12.24 -12.99
CA ARG A 166 -10.67 13.30 -12.05
C ARG A 166 -11.87 14.16 -11.70
#